data_AF-A0A819T6T2-F1
#
_entry.id   AF-A0A819T6T2-F1
#
_cell.length_a   1.000
_cell.length_b   1.000
_cell.length_c   1.000
_cell.angle_alpha   90.00
_cell.angle_beta   90.00
_cell.angle_gamma   90.00
#
_symmetry.space_group_name_H-M   'P 1'
#
loop_
_entity.id
_entity.type
_entity.pdbx_description
1 polymer ?
#
loop_
_entity_poly.entity_id
_entity_poly.type
_entity_poly.pdbx_seq_one_letter_code
_entity_poly.pdbx_strand_id
1 'polypeptide(L)'
;DLILRKLIGDYFKPIYTPSVTNFWKRLKPCSSRAHIVDSHAIVYENYNNNDSEVPDPEETQKEARELVFRDLFLWSILTNRIEISKVILSHMQTRISAALIASKIFKSYKNFAYDNEAKDVLYCQAEQFEEYANECLKCCYYFNEEKAHEIAIRSINVFGGVSCLQVAVDADDKSFVSQPCCDQLLNNIWHDKIEPIQFTLLQCIELLLSIFSFGLLAPVFITFREVKLAPIDFNNDQKRNNFMTVNETEQERKSLSSRIKK
;
A
#
# COMPACT_ATOMS: atom_id res chain seq x y z
N ASP A 1 -16.87 12.88 -1.81
CA ASP A 1 -16.16 12.19 -2.92
C ASP A 1 -15.50 13.10 -3.94
N LEU A 2 -16.17 14.15 -4.47
CA LEU A 2 -15.56 15.02 -5.50
C LEU A 2 -14.26 15.72 -5.03
N ILE A 3 -14.21 16.15 -3.77
CA ILE A 3 -13.05 16.86 -3.20
C ILE A 3 -11.87 15.90 -3.02
N LEU A 4 -12.10 14.70 -2.48
CA LEU A 4 -11.06 13.66 -2.36
C LEU A 4 -10.56 13.18 -3.72
N ARG A 5 -11.44 13.01 -4.72
CA ARG A 5 -11.02 12.73 -6.10
C ARG A 5 -10.17 13.86 -6.69
N LYS A 6 -10.53 15.11 -6.42
CA LYS A 6 -9.74 16.26 -6.88
C LYS A 6 -8.39 16.39 -6.17
N LEU A 7 -8.28 15.93 -4.93
CA LEU A 7 -7.05 15.99 -4.13
C LEU A 7 -6.15 14.76 -4.31
N ILE A 8 -6.73 13.59 -4.57
CA ILE A 8 -6.01 12.32 -4.62
C ILE A 8 -6.05 11.70 -6.04
N GLY A 9 -6.70 12.30 -7.03
CA GLY A 9 -6.69 11.85 -8.43
C GLY A 9 -7.72 10.76 -8.77
N ASP A 10 -7.96 10.56 -10.06
CA ASP A 10 -9.04 9.72 -10.62
C ASP A 10 -8.78 8.21 -10.57
N TYR A 11 -7.57 7.80 -10.21
CA TYR A 11 -7.16 6.38 -10.18
C TYR A 11 -7.55 5.65 -8.89
N PHE A 12 -7.96 6.38 -7.85
CA PHE A 12 -8.53 5.78 -6.65
C PHE A 12 -9.94 5.27 -6.95
N LYS A 13 -10.21 3.98 -6.71
CA LYS A 13 -11.61 3.52 -6.58
C LYS A 13 -12.29 4.38 -5.52
N PRO A 14 -13.56 4.77 -5.71
CA PRO A 14 -14.25 5.62 -4.76
C PRO A 14 -14.22 4.95 -3.39
N ILE A 15 -13.54 5.61 -2.45
CA ILE A 15 -13.36 5.15 -1.07
C ILE A 15 -14.72 4.98 -0.38
N TYR A 16 -15.70 5.77 -0.81
CA TYR A 16 -17.09 5.68 -0.40
C TYR A 16 -17.94 5.37 -1.64
N THR A 17 -18.64 4.25 -1.65
CA THR A 17 -19.60 3.93 -2.71
C THR A 17 -20.97 4.55 -2.41
N PRO A 18 -21.76 4.92 -3.44
CA PRO A 18 -23.08 5.50 -3.24
C PRO A 18 -24.10 4.51 -2.63
N SER A 19 -23.83 3.20 -2.55
CA SER A 19 -24.71 2.23 -1.86
C SER A 19 -24.94 2.62 -0.40
N VAL A 20 -23.90 3.14 0.26
CA VAL A 20 -23.96 3.59 1.65
C VAL A 20 -24.97 4.74 1.83
N THR A 21 -25.22 5.57 0.81
CA THR A 21 -26.24 6.63 0.89
C THR A 21 -27.67 6.09 0.97
N ASN A 22 -27.92 4.90 0.41
CA ASN A 22 -29.20 4.21 0.55
C ASN A 22 -29.31 3.48 1.90
N PHE A 23 -28.18 3.07 2.49
CA PHE A 23 -28.11 2.55 3.87
C PHE A 23 -28.51 3.63 4.89
N TRP A 24 -27.94 4.84 4.80
CA TRP A 24 -28.30 5.98 5.66
C TRP A 24 -29.76 6.43 5.49
N LYS A 25 -30.34 6.26 4.29
CA LYS A 25 -31.78 6.51 4.04
C LYS A 25 -32.69 5.43 4.63
N ARG A 26 -32.19 4.21 4.87
CA ARG A 26 -32.96 3.07 5.37
C ARG A 26 -32.93 2.94 6.89
N LEU A 27 -31.99 3.60 7.56
CA LEU A 27 -31.94 3.72 9.01
C LEU A 27 -32.87 4.85 9.46
N LYS A 28 -34.00 4.49 10.11
CA LYS A 28 -34.85 5.46 10.81
C LYS A 28 -34.03 6.20 11.88
N PRO A 29 -34.32 7.48 12.16
CA PRO A 29 -33.61 8.23 13.17
C PRO A 29 -34.04 7.73 14.56
N CYS A 30 -33.38 6.70 15.07
CA CYS A 30 -33.45 6.37 16.48
C CYS A 30 -32.54 7.35 17.23
N SER A 31 -33.20 8.33 17.85
CA SER A 31 -32.62 9.18 18.88
C SER A 31 -31.99 8.31 19.96
N SER A 32 -30.78 8.68 20.36
CA SER A 32 -29.92 8.12 21.40
C SER A 32 -28.85 7.15 20.90
N ARG A 33 -27.63 7.71 20.83
CA ARG A 33 -26.32 7.04 20.77
C ARG A 33 -25.89 6.56 19.37
N ALA A 34 -25.32 7.51 18.61
CA ALA A 34 -24.47 7.20 17.46
C ALA A 34 -23.25 6.40 17.94
N HIS A 35 -23.39 5.08 18.01
CA HIS A 35 -22.28 4.17 18.17
C HIS A 35 -21.57 4.01 16.82
N ILE A 36 -20.25 4.15 16.84
CA ILE A 36 -19.30 3.97 15.75
C ILE A 36 -19.35 2.50 15.28
N VAL A 37 -20.41 2.09 14.57
CA VAL A 37 -20.65 0.70 14.12
C VAL A 37 -20.72 0.59 12.59
N ASP A 38 -20.60 1.70 11.87
CA ASP A 38 -20.82 1.75 10.42
C ASP A 38 -19.72 1.10 9.57
N SER A 39 -18.50 0.97 10.09
CA SER A 39 -17.40 0.33 9.36
C SER A 39 -17.64 -1.17 9.13
N HIS A 40 -18.33 -1.85 10.05
CA HIS A 40 -18.71 -3.25 9.86
C HIS A 40 -19.73 -3.40 8.73
N ALA A 41 -20.70 -2.49 8.59
CA ALA A 41 -21.72 -2.56 7.54
C ALA A 41 -21.14 -2.42 6.12
N ILE A 42 -20.10 -1.60 5.93
CA ILE A 42 -19.39 -1.44 4.65
C ILE A 42 -18.66 -2.73 4.26
N VAL A 43 -18.02 -3.40 5.22
CA VAL A 43 -17.34 -4.69 4.97
C VAL A 43 -18.38 -5.75 4.60
N TYR A 44 -19.51 -5.84 5.31
CA TYR A 44 -20.58 -6.79 4.98
C TYR A 44 -21.22 -6.57 3.59
N GLU A 45 -21.39 -5.32 3.12
CA GLU A 45 -21.88 -5.08 1.76
C GLU A 45 -20.87 -5.44 0.66
N ASN A 46 -19.56 -5.28 0.91
CA ASN A 46 -18.53 -5.69 -0.07
C ASN A 46 -18.49 -7.22 -0.26
N TYR A 47 -18.80 -8.00 0.78
CA TYR A 47 -18.89 -9.46 0.69
C TYR A 47 -20.16 -9.95 -0.01
N ASN A 48 -21.31 -9.29 0.20
CA ASN A 48 -22.57 -9.71 -0.44
C ASN A 48 -22.58 -9.56 -1.97
N ASN A 49 -21.65 -8.79 -2.55
CA ASN A 49 -21.56 -8.58 -4.00
C ASN A 49 -20.59 -9.56 -4.69
N ASN A 50 -19.79 -10.31 -3.94
CA ASN A 50 -18.85 -11.30 -4.47
C ASN A 50 -19.28 -12.68 -3.93
N ASP A 51 -19.74 -13.58 -4.79
CA ASP A 51 -20.21 -14.95 -4.45
C ASP A 51 -19.08 -15.88 -3.93
N SER A 52 -18.34 -15.45 -2.91
CA SER A 52 -17.18 -16.14 -2.34
C SER A 52 -17.39 -16.37 -0.85
N GLU A 53 -17.04 -17.58 -0.39
CA GLU A 53 -17.03 -18.10 0.99
C GLU A 53 -17.08 -17.07 2.13
N VAL A 54 -17.96 -17.33 3.12
CA VAL A 54 -18.11 -16.56 4.35
C VAL A 54 -16.73 -16.37 5.01
N PRO A 55 -16.22 -15.14 5.11
CA PRO A 55 -14.92 -14.87 5.71
C PRO A 55 -14.93 -15.18 7.21
N ASP A 56 -13.78 -15.61 7.72
CA ASP A 56 -13.57 -15.82 9.15
C ASP A 56 -13.85 -14.50 9.91
N PRO A 57 -14.70 -14.49 10.96
CA PRO A 57 -15.07 -13.27 11.70
C PRO A 57 -13.88 -12.46 12.23
N GLU A 58 -12.70 -13.06 12.42
CA GLU A 58 -11.49 -12.35 12.84
C GLU A 58 -10.87 -11.48 11.73
N GLU A 59 -10.93 -11.92 10.48
CA GLU A 59 -10.40 -11.20 9.32
C GLU A 59 -11.26 -9.99 8.98
N THR A 60 -12.58 -10.16 9.01
CA THR A 60 -13.56 -9.07 8.82
C THR A 60 -13.38 -7.96 9.87
N GLN A 61 -13.05 -8.31 11.12
CA GLN A 61 -12.78 -7.34 12.19
C GLN A 61 -11.48 -6.55 11.96
N LYS A 62 -10.44 -7.20 11.42
CA LYS A 62 -9.16 -6.55 11.10
C LYS A 62 -9.35 -5.54 9.96
N GLU A 63 -10.04 -5.92 8.90
CA GLU A 63 -10.35 -5.02 7.79
C GLU A 63 -11.22 -3.83 8.23
N ALA A 64 -12.26 -4.08 9.03
CA ALA A 64 -13.11 -3.02 9.57
C ALA A 64 -12.30 -2.02 10.42
N ARG A 65 -11.34 -2.52 11.21
CA ARG A 65 -10.46 -1.68 12.03
C ARG A 65 -9.55 -0.79 11.17
N GLU A 66 -8.95 -1.33 10.12
CA GLU A 66 -8.12 -0.55 9.19
C GLU A 66 -8.94 0.54 8.48
N LEU A 67 -10.21 0.27 8.14
CA LEU A 67 -11.11 1.29 7.58
C LEU A 67 -11.40 2.43 8.58
N VAL A 68 -11.65 2.10 9.85
CA VAL A 68 -11.84 3.12 10.91
C VAL A 68 -10.59 4.00 11.05
N PHE A 69 -9.41 3.38 11.12
CA PHE A 69 -8.15 4.13 11.25
C PHE A 69 -7.87 5.00 10.03
N ARG A 70 -8.12 4.48 8.82
CA ARG A 70 -8.05 5.25 7.57
C ARG A 70 -8.90 6.50 7.63
N ASP A 71 -10.17 6.37 8.03
CA ASP A 71 -11.11 7.49 8.04
C ASP A 71 -10.71 8.54 9.09
N LEU A 72 -10.28 8.09 10.27
CA LEU A 72 -9.77 8.95 11.33
C LEU A 72 -8.50 9.70 10.89
N PHE A 73 -7.61 9.02 10.17
CA PHE A 73 -6.38 9.61 9.64
C PHE A 73 -6.65 10.63 8.54
N LEU A 74 -7.51 10.30 7.57
CA LEU A 74 -7.93 11.26 6.55
C LEU A 74 -8.57 12.49 7.18
N TRP A 75 -9.43 12.31 8.19
CA TRP A 75 -9.99 13.41 8.96
C TRP A 75 -8.91 14.26 9.64
N SER A 76 -7.90 13.63 10.26
CA SER A 76 -6.81 14.34 10.93
C SER A 76 -5.94 15.14 9.96
N ILE A 77 -5.69 14.64 8.74
CA ILE A 77 -4.95 15.34 7.69
C ILE A 77 -5.75 16.53 7.17
N LEU A 78 -7.03 16.32 6.83
CA LEU A 78 -7.89 17.37 6.28
C LEU A 78 -8.16 18.50 7.28
N THR A 79 -8.12 18.20 8.58
CA THR A 79 -8.24 19.21 9.65
C THR A 79 -6.90 19.80 10.11
N ASN A 80 -5.79 19.45 9.45
CA ASN A 80 -4.43 19.90 9.76
C ASN A 80 -4.00 19.60 11.21
N ARG A 81 -4.30 18.40 11.71
CA ARG A 81 -3.92 17.91 13.05
C ARG A 81 -2.78 16.89 12.96
N ILE A 82 -1.58 17.37 12.66
CA ILE A 82 -0.42 16.54 12.31
C ILE A 82 -0.02 15.57 13.44
N GLU A 83 0.03 16.02 14.69
CA GLU A 83 0.44 15.14 15.80
C GLU A 83 -0.50 13.93 15.98
N ILE A 84 -1.82 14.16 15.85
CA ILE A 84 -2.81 13.09 15.92
C ILE A 84 -2.64 12.14 14.72
N SER A 85 -2.41 12.69 13.54
CA SER A 85 -2.21 11.89 12.33
C SER A 85 -1.00 10.96 12.45
N LYS A 86 0.12 11.42 13.04
CA LYS A 86 1.33 10.62 13.27
C LYS A 86 1.05 9.45 14.23
N VAL A 87 0.29 9.69 15.31
CA VAL A 87 -0.09 8.62 16.25
C VAL A 87 -0.97 7.58 15.55
N ILE A 88 -2.00 7.99 14.82
CA ILE A 88 -2.88 7.06 14.10
C ILE A 88 -2.07 6.27 13.06
N LEU A 89 -1.18 6.94 12.35
CA LEU A 89 -0.31 6.34 11.35
C LEU A 89 0.56 5.23 11.94
N SER A 90 1.04 5.36 13.18
CA SER A 90 1.81 4.32 13.86
C SER A 90 1.01 3.03 14.15
N HIS A 91 -0.31 3.13 14.24
CA HIS A 91 -1.21 2.01 14.52
C HIS A 91 -1.73 1.30 13.27
N MET A 92 -1.62 1.92 12.10
CA MET A 92 -2.06 1.30 10.85
C MET A 92 -1.12 0.17 10.40
N GLN A 93 -1.66 -0.78 9.64
CA GLN A 93 -0.81 -1.73 8.91
C GLN A 93 -0.26 -1.11 7.62
N THR A 94 -1.02 -0.21 6.98
CA THR A 94 -0.69 0.40 5.68
C THR A 94 0.01 1.76 5.81
N ARG A 95 0.99 1.87 6.71
CA ARG A 95 1.59 3.17 7.12
C ARG A 95 2.35 3.88 5.99
N ILE A 96 3.14 3.16 5.20
CA ILE A 96 3.97 3.73 4.13
C ILE A 96 3.07 4.45 3.12
N SER A 97 2.03 3.77 2.69
CA SER A 97 1.08 4.24 1.68
C SER A 97 0.19 5.35 2.21
N ALA A 98 -0.28 5.23 3.45
CA ALA A 98 -1.02 6.28 4.13
C ALA A 98 -0.18 7.58 4.23
N ALA A 99 1.12 7.47 4.53
CA ALA A 99 2.03 8.62 4.57
C ALA A 99 2.22 9.27 3.18
N LEU A 100 2.39 8.48 2.12
CA LEU A 100 2.49 9.00 0.74
C LEU A 100 1.19 9.68 0.30
N ILE A 101 0.03 9.11 0.65
CA ILE A 101 -1.27 9.73 0.41
C ILE A 101 -1.38 11.07 1.17
N ALA A 102 -0.85 11.14 2.40
CA ALA A 102 -0.80 12.38 3.16
C ALA A 102 0.06 13.44 2.45
N SER A 103 1.29 13.09 2.04
CA SER A 103 2.19 13.97 1.26
C SER A 103 1.46 14.55 0.05
N LYS A 104 0.79 13.69 -0.73
CA LYS A 104 0.00 14.09 -1.89
C LYS A 104 -1.12 15.09 -1.55
N ILE A 105 -1.88 14.82 -0.49
CA ILE A 105 -2.97 15.69 -0.05
C ILE A 105 -2.41 17.06 0.34
N PHE A 106 -1.31 17.12 1.11
CA PHE A 106 -0.68 18.38 1.51
C PHE A 106 -0.10 19.15 0.30
N LYS A 107 0.55 18.47 -0.64
CA LYS A 107 1.04 19.06 -1.90
C LYS A 107 -0.11 19.64 -2.73
N SER A 108 -1.25 18.95 -2.78
CA SER A 108 -2.46 19.45 -3.43
C SER A 108 -3.07 20.63 -2.68
N TYR A 109 -3.10 20.58 -1.34
CA TYR A 109 -3.64 21.62 -0.48
C TYR A 109 -2.84 22.92 -0.59
N LYS A 110 -1.52 22.83 -0.75
CA LYS A 110 -0.63 23.96 -1.03
C LYS A 110 -1.08 24.78 -2.24
N ASN A 111 -1.59 24.13 -3.29
CA ASN A 111 -2.04 24.82 -4.51
C ASN A 111 -3.30 25.66 -4.28
N PHE A 112 -4.08 25.37 -3.23
CA PHE A 112 -5.28 26.11 -2.86
C PHE A 112 -5.03 27.21 -1.82
N ALA A 113 -3.88 27.19 -1.15
CA ALA A 113 -3.52 28.23 -0.18
C ALA A 113 -3.20 29.56 -0.89
N TYR A 114 -3.66 30.67 -0.33
CA TYR A 114 -3.40 32.01 -0.86
C TYR A 114 -2.09 32.61 -0.30
N ASP A 115 -1.84 32.44 1.00
CA ASP A 115 -0.65 32.96 1.68
C ASP A 115 0.59 32.10 1.44
N ASN A 116 1.74 32.77 1.30
CA ASN A 116 3.02 32.07 1.09
C ASN A 116 3.50 31.36 2.36
N GLU A 117 3.32 31.95 3.54
CA GLU A 117 3.65 31.30 4.82
C GLU A 117 2.85 30.01 5.03
N ALA A 118 1.56 30.02 4.67
CA ALA A 118 0.73 28.82 4.72
C ALA A 118 1.20 27.75 3.73
N LYS A 119 1.66 28.14 2.53
CA LYS A 119 2.24 27.20 1.56
C LYS A 119 3.50 26.54 2.07
N ASP A 120 4.38 27.30 2.73
CA ASP A 120 5.64 26.79 3.27
C ASP A 120 5.38 25.78 4.41
N VAL A 121 4.42 26.08 5.30
CA VAL A 121 4.01 25.15 6.36
C VAL A 121 3.45 23.84 5.77
N LEU A 122 2.56 23.93 4.78
CA LEU A 122 1.98 22.75 4.12
C LEU A 122 3.05 21.93 3.39
N TYR A 123 4.03 22.58 2.78
CA TYR A 123 5.14 21.91 2.12
C TYR A 123 6.02 21.17 3.12
N CYS A 124 6.39 21.80 4.23
CA CYS A 124 7.15 21.17 5.30
C CYS A 124 6.39 19.97 5.91
N GLN A 125 5.06 20.07 6.04
CA GLN A 125 4.24 18.94 6.48
C GLN A 125 4.27 17.78 5.47
N ALA A 126 4.16 18.06 4.17
CA ALA A 126 4.25 17.03 3.13
C ALA A 126 5.61 16.30 3.18
N GLU A 127 6.70 17.07 3.30
CA GLU A 127 8.06 16.52 3.40
C GLU A 127 8.25 15.62 4.64
N GLN A 128 7.67 15.98 5.79
CA GLN A 128 7.70 15.13 6.99
C GLN A 128 7.01 13.77 6.78
N PHE A 129 5.90 13.72 6.02
CA PHE A 129 5.25 12.44 5.71
C PHE A 129 6.02 11.64 4.67
N GLU A 130 6.64 12.30 3.69
CA GLU A 130 7.54 11.67 2.72
C GLU A 130 8.74 11.04 3.44
N GLU A 131 9.39 11.77 4.35
CA GLU A 131 10.49 11.25 5.18
C GLU A 131 10.05 10.07 6.05
N TYR A 132 8.88 10.15 6.68
CA TYR A 132 8.35 9.03 7.46
C TYR A 132 8.13 7.77 6.58
N ALA A 133 7.61 7.92 5.37
CA ALA A 133 7.44 6.82 4.42
C ALA A 133 8.79 6.21 4.02
N ASN A 134 9.80 7.06 3.78
CA ASN A 134 11.16 6.64 3.44
C ASN A 134 11.78 5.81 4.56
N GLU A 135 11.74 6.30 5.81
CA GLU A 135 12.33 5.59 6.94
C GLU A 135 11.64 4.25 7.21
N CYS A 136 10.31 4.20 7.08
CA CYS A 136 9.55 2.95 7.16
C CYS A 136 9.98 1.96 6.07
N LEU A 137 10.09 2.41 4.82
CA LEU A 137 10.50 1.55 3.70
C LEU A 137 11.94 1.06 3.87
N LYS A 138 12.87 1.92 4.29
CA LYS A 138 14.26 1.55 4.59
C LYS A 138 14.33 0.47 5.66
N CYS A 139 13.54 0.61 6.73
CA CYS A 139 13.46 -0.38 7.80
C CYS A 139 12.90 -1.72 7.30
N CYS A 140 11.84 -1.70 6.48
CA CYS A 140 11.31 -2.90 5.84
C CYS A 140 12.35 -3.59 4.93
N TYR A 141 13.06 -2.79 4.13
CA TYR A 141 14.10 -3.27 3.22
C TYR A 141 15.29 -3.89 3.97
N TYR A 142 15.72 -3.29 5.08
CA TYR A 142 16.77 -3.85 5.95
C TYR A 142 16.38 -5.19 6.57
N PHE A 143 15.11 -5.37 6.92
CA PHE A 143 14.64 -6.63 7.52
C PHE A 143 14.44 -7.73 6.47
N ASN A 144 13.79 -7.42 5.36
CA ASN A 144 13.56 -8.36 4.28
C ASN A 144 13.31 -7.63 2.96
N GLU A 145 14.28 -7.72 2.05
CA GLU A 145 14.23 -7.07 0.74
C GLU A 145 13.05 -7.53 -0.10
N GLU A 146 12.79 -8.85 -0.17
CA GLU A 146 11.72 -9.43 -0.98
C GLU A 146 10.34 -8.93 -0.54
N LYS A 147 10.10 -8.91 0.78
CA LYS A 147 8.85 -8.38 1.33
C LYS A 147 8.72 -6.87 1.16
N ALA A 148 9.82 -6.13 1.22
CA ALA A 148 9.80 -4.69 0.99
C ALA A 148 9.42 -4.36 -0.47
N HIS A 149 9.95 -5.12 -1.43
CA HIS A 149 9.57 -5.06 -2.83
C HIS A 149 8.08 -5.37 -3.03
N GLU A 150 7.56 -6.43 -2.38
CA GLU A 150 6.14 -6.77 -2.40
C GLU A 150 5.27 -5.61 -1.88
N ILE A 151 5.61 -5.03 -0.72
CA ILE A 151 4.87 -3.91 -0.13
C ILE A 151 4.83 -2.68 -1.06
N ALA A 152 5.91 -2.42 -1.80
CA ALA A 152 5.99 -1.28 -2.71
C ALA A 152 5.04 -1.40 -3.92
N ILE A 153 4.85 -2.62 -4.46
CA ILE A 153 4.03 -2.88 -5.65
C ILE A 153 2.61 -3.36 -5.34
N ARG A 154 2.38 -3.90 -4.14
CA ARG A 154 1.10 -4.46 -3.75
C ARG A 154 -0.02 -3.42 -3.79
N SER A 155 -1.20 -3.86 -4.24
CA SER A 155 -2.41 -3.05 -4.24
C SER A 155 -3.04 -2.99 -2.83
N ILE A 156 -3.50 -1.79 -2.46
CA ILE A 156 -3.99 -1.53 -1.12
C ILE A 156 -5.48 -1.26 -1.17
N ASN A 157 -6.26 -2.27 -0.78
CA ASN A 157 -7.72 -2.26 -0.85
C ASN A 157 -8.34 -1.15 0.00
N VAL A 158 -7.75 -0.84 1.16
CA VAL A 158 -8.26 0.21 2.07
C VAL A 158 -8.21 1.60 1.44
N PHE A 159 -7.29 1.85 0.52
CA PHE A 159 -7.17 3.13 -0.20
C PHE A 159 -7.60 2.99 -1.67
N GLY A 160 -8.55 2.12 -1.99
CA GLY A 160 -9.13 2.04 -3.34
C GLY A 160 -8.28 1.29 -4.36
N GLY A 161 -7.38 0.40 -3.92
CA GLY A 161 -6.62 -0.52 -4.77
C GLY A 161 -5.36 0.07 -5.39
N VAL A 162 -4.80 1.14 -4.82
CA VAL A 162 -3.58 1.80 -5.29
C VAL A 162 -2.33 1.13 -4.74
N SER A 163 -1.20 1.17 -5.47
CA SER A 163 0.10 0.74 -4.94
C SER A 163 0.88 1.90 -4.32
N CYS A 164 1.80 1.60 -3.40
CA CYS A 164 2.69 2.61 -2.80
C CYS A 164 3.47 3.37 -3.87
N LEU A 165 4.05 2.64 -4.82
CA LEU A 165 4.85 3.23 -5.90
C LEU A 165 4.01 4.13 -6.80
N GLN A 166 2.78 3.71 -7.12
CA GLN A 166 1.84 4.54 -7.91
C GLN A 166 1.51 5.85 -7.20
N VAL A 167 1.27 5.80 -5.88
CA VAL A 167 0.98 7.01 -5.10
C VAL A 167 2.20 7.93 -5.04
N ALA A 168 3.39 7.39 -4.79
CA ALA A 168 4.62 8.18 -4.71
C ALA A 168 4.92 8.93 -6.02
N VAL A 169 4.77 8.25 -7.16
CA VAL A 169 4.97 8.86 -8.49
C VAL A 169 3.96 9.98 -8.74
N ASP A 170 2.70 9.78 -8.39
CA ASP A 170 1.67 10.80 -8.59
C ASP A 170 1.80 11.99 -7.62
N ALA A 171 2.34 11.74 -6.42
CA ALA A 171 2.64 12.78 -5.44
C ALA A 171 3.93 13.58 -5.76
N ASP A 172 4.69 13.20 -6.79
CA ASP A 172 6.05 13.71 -7.07
C ASP A 172 6.96 13.60 -5.83
N ASP A 173 6.90 12.46 -5.11
CA ASP A 173 7.73 12.13 -3.95
C ASP A 173 9.09 11.57 -4.42
N LYS A 174 9.97 12.47 -4.89
CA LYS A 174 11.25 12.11 -5.51
C LYS A 174 12.18 11.36 -4.57
N SER A 175 12.19 11.70 -3.27
CA SER A 175 13.09 11.08 -2.31
C SER A 175 12.69 9.63 -1.98
N PHE A 176 11.41 9.30 -2.17
CA PHE A 176 10.88 7.95 -2.03
C PHE A 176 11.22 7.08 -3.22
N VAL A 177 11.05 7.59 -4.44
CA VAL A 177 11.37 6.84 -5.66
C VAL A 177 12.87 6.61 -5.80
N SER A 178 13.72 7.53 -5.32
CA SER A 178 15.18 7.37 -5.31
C SER A 178 15.71 6.47 -4.18
N GLN A 179 14.84 5.76 -3.45
CA GLN A 179 15.30 4.80 -2.45
C GLN A 179 15.94 3.58 -3.13
N PRO A 180 16.98 2.97 -2.54
CA PRO A 180 17.63 1.79 -3.10
C PRO A 180 16.66 0.61 -3.27
N CYS A 181 15.64 0.51 -2.41
CA CYS A 181 14.57 -0.48 -2.55
C CYS A 181 13.77 -0.30 -3.86
N CYS A 182 13.48 0.94 -4.26
CA CYS A 182 12.78 1.21 -5.51
C CYS A 182 13.71 0.98 -6.71
N ASP A 183 14.96 1.41 -6.65
CA ASP A 183 15.94 1.19 -7.71
C ASP A 183 16.14 -0.31 -8.00
N GLN A 184 16.28 -1.13 -6.96
CA GLN A 184 16.41 -2.58 -7.11
C GLN A 184 15.14 -3.24 -7.60
N LEU A 185 13.98 -2.80 -7.11
CA LEU A 185 12.68 -3.27 -7.61
C LEU A 185 12.54 -3.01 -9.12
N LEU A 186 12.82 -1.78 -9.55
CA LEU A 186 12.77 -1.37 -10.96
C LEU A 186 13.78 -2.16 -11.79
N ASN A 187 15.00 -2.37 -11.28
CA ASN A 187 16.01 -3.19 -11.93
C ASN A 187 15.54 -4.65 -12.08
N ASN A 188 14.93 -5.22 -11.04
CA ASN A 188 14.37 -6.56 -11.08
C ASN A 188 13.19 -6.66 -12.05
N ILE A 189 12.31 -5.66 -12.12
CA ILE A 189 11.21 -5.60 -13.09
C ILE A 189 11.77 -5.46 -14.52
N TRP A 190 12.82 -4.66 -14.72
CA TRP A 190 13.39 -4.41 -16.03
C TRP A 190 14.14 -5.62 -16.59
N HIS A 191 14.87 -6.33 -15.73
CA HIS A 191 15.57 -7.55 -16.10
C HIS A 191 14.67 -8.80 -16.08
N ASP A 192 13.51 -8.74 -15.41
CA ASP A 192 12.54 -9.82 -15.21
C ASP A 192 13.23 -11.15 -14.86
N LYS A 193 13.46 -12.02 -15.85
CA LYS A 193 14.08 -13.35 -15.72
C LYS A 193 15.51 -13.49 -16.25
N ILE A 194 16.04 -12.40 -16.79
CA ILE A 194 17.42 -12.31 -17.26
C ILE A 194 18.27 -11.97 -16.04
N GLU A 195 19.40 -12.65 -15.85
CA GLU A 195 20.36 -12.27 -14.81
C GLU A 195 20.70 -10.77 -14.93
N PRO A 196 20.91 -10.04 -13.82
CA PRO A 196 21.34 -8.65 -13.89
C PRO A 196 22.65 -8.63 -14.65
N ILE A 197 22.57 -8.25 -15.93
CA ILE A 197 23.69 -8.18 -16.85
C ILE A 197 24.66 -7.20 -16.22
N GLN A 198 25.77 -7.70 -15.67
CA GLN A 198 26.92 -6.85 -15.46
C GLN A 198 27.21 -6.26 -16.84
N PHE A 199 27.05 -4.94 -16.99
CA PHE A 199 27.30 -4.16 -18.20
C PHE A 199 28.77 -4.28 -18.63
N THR A 200 29.17 -5.47 -19.03
CA THR A 200 30.42 -5.75 -19.70
C THR A 200 30.13 -5.55 -21.18
N LEU A 201 30.86 -4.64 -21.81
CA LEU A 201 30.65 -4.25 -23.22
C LEU A 201 30.64 -5.46 -24.18
N LEU A 202 31.27 -6.57 -23.78
CA LEU A 202 31.30 -7.85 -24.49
C LEU A 202 29.92 -8.50 -24.62
N GLN A 203 29.13 -8.53 -23.55
CA GLN A 203 27.78 -9.13 -23.57
C GLN A 203 26.76 -8.23 -24.29
N CYS A 204 26.96 -6.91 -24.29
CA CYS A 204 26.16 -6.00 -25.13
C CYS A 204 26.38 -6.25 -26.63
N ILE A 205 27.63 -6.49 -27.04
CA ILE A 205 27.97 -6.85 -28.44
C ILE A 205 27.36 -8.21 -28.79
N GLU A 206 27.40 -9.17 -27.87
CA GLU A 206 26.81 -10.50 -28.03
C GLU A 206 25.27 -10.46 -28.15
N LEU A 207 24.61 -9.59 -27.38
CA LEU A 207 23.17 -9.36 -27.45
C LEU A 207 22.77 -8.64 -28.75
N LEU A 208 23.59 -7.71 -29.24
CA LEU A 208 23.42 -7.13 -30.58
C LEU A 208 23.62 -8.16 -31.69
N LEU A 209 24.58 -9.08 -31.55
CA LEU A 209 24.82 -10.18 -32.48
C LEU A 209 23.69 -11.23 -32.48
N SER A 210 23.07 -11.48 -31.33
CA SER A 210 21.93 -12.41 -31.22
C SER A 210 20.65 -11.82 -31.86
N ILE A 211 20.43 -10.51 -31.72
CA ILE A 211 19.35 -9.78 -32.41
C ILE A 211 19.61 -9.74 -33.92
N PHE A 212 20.85 -9.49 -34.34
CA PHE A 212 21.24 -9.41 -35.75
C PHE A 212 21.21 -10.77 -36.47
N SER A 213 21.44 -11.88 -35.76
CA SER A 213 21.42 -13.25 -36.32
C SER A 213 20.05 -13.95 -36.29
N PHE A 214 18.95 -13.19 -36.18
CA PHE A 214 17.58 -13.72 -36.18
C PHE A 214 17.29 -14.71 -35.02
N GLY A 215 17.90 -14.50 -33.85
CA GLY A 215 17.56 -15.22 -32.62
C GLY A 215 18.04 -16.67 -32.52
N LEU A 216 18.84 -17.16 -33.47
CA LEU A 216 19.27 -18.57 -33.55
C LEU A 216 20.25 -18.97 -32.42
N LEU A 217 20.94 -18.00 -31.82
CA LEU A 217 21.86 -18.19 -30.69
C LEU A 217 21.28 -17.76 -29.34
N ALA A 218 20.05 -17.25 -29.30
CA ALA A 218 19.36 -16.83 -28.07
C ALA A 218 19.28 -17.92 -26.98
N PRO A 219 19.02 -19.22 -27.28
CA PRO A 219 18.93 -20.24 -26.22
C PRO A 219 20.28 -20.72 -25.68
N VAL A 220 21.41 -20.35 -26.32
CA VAL A 220 22.77 -20.76 -25.90
C VAL A 220 23.40 -19.73 -24.97
N PHE A 221 23.07 -18.45 -25.12
CA PHE A 221 23.71 -17.35 -24.38
C PHE A 221 22.88 -16.79 -23.23
N ILE A 222 21.57 -17.04 -23.19
CA ILE A 222 20.70 -16.52 -22.13
C ILE A 222 20.55 -17.60 -21.05
N THR A 223 21.35 -17.50 -19.99
CA THR A 223 21.11 -18.24 -18.75
C THR A 223 19.89 -17.62 -18.06
N PHE A 224 18.81 -18.39 -18.04
CA PHE A 224 17.57 -17.96 -17.42
C PHE A 224 17.64 -18.30 -15.93
N ARG A 225 17.54 -17.27 -15.08
CA ARG A 225 17.37 -17.49 -13.65
C ARG A 225 15.95 -17.97 -13.41
N GLU A 226 15.77 -19.02 -12.62
CA GLU A 226 14.48 -19.24 -11.96
C GLU A 226 14.27 -18.12 -10.94
N VAL A 227 13.54 -17.11 -11.38
CA VAL A 227 13.11 -16.04 -10.51
C VAL A 227 12.09 -16.63 -9.55
N LYS A 228 12.46 -16.74 -8.27
CA LYS A 228 11.52 -17.00 -7.17
C LYS A 228 10.64 -15.76 -6.89
N LEU A 229 10.20 -15.04 -7.92
CA LEU A 229 9.01 -14.21 -7.76
C LEU A 229 7.88 -15.22 -7.73
N ALA A 230 7.36 -15.47 -6.52
CA ALA A 230 6.06 -16.11 -6.41
C ALA A 230 5.12 -15.38 -7.38
N PRO A 231 4.29 -16.12 -8.14
CA PRO A 231 3.43 -15.52 -9.16
C PRO A 231 2.69 -14.32 -8.55
N ILE A 232 2.78 -13.18 -9.24
CA ILE A 232 2.01 -11.97 -8.95
C ILE A 232 0.55 -12.32 -9.26
N ASP A 233 -0.09 -13.03 -8.34
CA ASP A 233 -1.52 -13.24 -8.32
C ASP A 233 -2.14 -12.08 -7.55
N PHE A 234 -2.57 -11.04 -8.26
CA PHE A 234 -3.29 -9.89 -7.72
C PHE A 234 -4.54 -10.25 -6.88
N ASN A 235 -4.97 -11.53 -6.89
CA ASN A 235 -6.11 -12.04 -6.13
C ASN A 235 -5.74 -12.94 -4.94
N ASN A 236 -4.49 -13.42 -4.81
CA ASN A 236 -4.12 -14.43 -3.79
C ASN A 236 -3.43 -13.88 -2.54
N ASP A 237 -3.04 -12.59 -2.52
CA ASP A 237 -2.36 -11.99 -1.37
C ASP A 237 -3.24 -11.88 -0.12
N GLN A 238 -4.56 -11.81 -0.26
CA GLN A 238 -5.46 -11.85 0.90
C GLN A 238 -5.30 -13.18 1.66
N LYS A 239 -5.19 -14.30 0.93
CA LYS A 239 -5.09 -15.65 1.50
C LYS A 239 -3.74 -15.95 2.17
N ARG A 240 -2.63 -15.36 1.69
CA ARG A 240 -1.27 -15.58 2.24
C ARG A 240 -0.98 -14.79 3.51
N ASN A 241 -1.50 -13.56 3.63
CA ASN A 241 -1.33 -12.75 4.85
C ASN A 241 -2.07 -13.37 6.05
N ASN A 242 -3.18 -14.05 5.79
CA ASN A 242 -3.90 -14.81 6.81
C ASN A 242 -3.11 -16.04 7.27
N PHE A 243 -2.42 -16.72 6.35
CA PHE A 243 -1.62 -17.90 6.70
C PHE A 243 -0.39 -17.57 7.57
N MET A 244 0.30 -16.46 7.30
CA MET A 244 1.45 -16.03 8.11
C MET A 244 1.06 -15.57 9.52
N THR A 245 -0.04 -14.83 9.66
CA THR A 245 -0.52 -14.35 10.97
C THR A 245 -1.12 -15.46 11.83
N VAL A 246 -1.72 -16.49 11.23
CA VAL A 246 -2.18 -17.69 11.94
C VAL A 246 -0.99 -18.48 12.52
N ASN A 247 0.11 -18.59 11.78
CA ASN A 247 1.28 -19.34 12.26
C ASN A 247 2.01 -18.63 13.41
N GLU A 248 2.15 -17.30 13.36
CA GLU A 248 2.75 -16.53 14.46
C GLU A 248 1.92 -16.60 15.74
N THR A 249 0.59 -16.48 15.64
CA THR A 249 -0.32 -16.57 16.80
C THR A 249 -0.41 -17.98 17.38
N GLU A 250 -0.30 -19.03 16.55
CA GLU A 250 -0.30 -20.42 17.03
C GLU A 250 1.03 -20.78 17.73
N GLN A 251 2.14 -20.20 17.28
CA GLN A 251 3.46 -20.38 17.89
C GLN A 251 3.57 -19.63 19.23
N GLU A 252 2.98 -18.44 19.33
CA GLU A 252 2.85 -17.72 20.60
C GLU A 252 1.96 -18.46 21.60
N ARG A 253 0.81 -19.02 21.18
CA ARG A 253 -0.08 -19.82 22.05
C ARG A 253 0.58 -21.10 22.56
N LYS A 254 1.38 -21.79 21.74
CA LYS A 254 2.17 -22.97 22.17
C LYS A 254 3.26 -22.59 23.18
N SER A 255 3.91 -21.44 23.00
CA SER A 255 4.91 -20.92 23.95
C SER A 255 4.29 -20.56 25.32
N LEU A 256 3.10 -19.95 25.32
CA LEU A 256 2.39 -19.58 26.55
C LEU A 256 1.81 -20.80 27.28
N SER A 257 1.29 -21.79 26.55
CA SER A 257 0.77 -23.05 27.11
C SER A 257 1.86 -23.89 27.80
N SER A 258 3.09 -23.87 27.29
CA SER A 258 4.23 -24.55 27.93
C SER A 258 4.75 -23.83 29.19
N ARG A 259 4.54 -22.52 29.32
CA ARG A 259 4.88 -21.74 30.54
C ARG A 259 3.86 -21.88 31.65
N ILE A 260 2.60 -22.18 31.33
CA ILE A 260 1.52 -22.35 32.33
C ILE A 260 1.50 -23.78 32.92
N LYS A 261 2.16 -24.75 32.27
CA LYS A 261 2.25 -26.15 32.72
C LYS A 261 3.52 -26.48 33.53
N LYS A 262 4.32 -25.49 33.90
CA LYS A 262 5.52 -25.61 34.75
C LYS A 262 5.30 -24.84 36.04
#